data_AF-A0A2K5CST3-F1
#
_entry.id   AF-A0A2K5CST3-F1
#
_cell.length_a   1.000
_cell.length_b   1.000
_cell.length_c   1.000
_cell.angle_alpha   90.00
_cell.angle_beta   90.00
_cell.angle_gamma   90.00
#
_symmetry.space_group_name_H-M   'P 1'
#
loop_
_entity.id
_entity.type
_entity.pdbx_description
1 polymer ?
#
loop_
_entity_poly.entity_id
_entity_poly.type
_entity_poly.pdbx_seq_one_letter_code
_entity_poly.pdbx_strand_id
1 'polypeptide(L)'
;GGGASQASAGAVTGATGASEGSGPINPASPPPSDPQLIALIVGAAQDFRRDCLADVDTKPAYQNLRQKVDNFVSTHLDKQEWIPTMIKNQLRNGLRQSVLRTPIENKLCQDIY
;
A
#
# COMPACT_ATOMS: atom_id res chain seq x y z
N GLY A 1 -52.00 11.26 7.02
CA GLY A 1 -52.17 10.43 8.23
C GLY A 1 -50.95 9.55 8.33
N GLY A 2 -50.16 9.62 9.40
CA GLY A 2 -50.38 8.86 10.63
C GLY A 2 -49.90 7.43 10.39
N GLY A 3 -48.80 6.91 10.94
CA GLY A 3 -48.28 7.03 12.29
C GLY A 3 -48.57 5.71 13.03
N ALA A 4 -47.55 5.02 13.53
CA ALA A 4 -47.54 4.25 14.80
C ALA A 4 -46.43 3.18 14.81
N SER A 5 -45.43 3.45 15.63
CA SER A 5 -44.47 2.50 16.19
C SER A 5 -45.19 1.52 17.12
N GLN A 6 -44.80 0.24 17.12
CA GLN A 6 -45.16 -0.70 18.18
C GLN A 6 -43.93 -1.03 19.01
N ALA A 7 -43.98 -0.68 20.29
CA ALA A 7 -43.13 -1.20 21.34
C ALA A 7 -43.85 -2.38 22.00
N SER A 8 -43.13 -3.43 22.35
CA SER A 8 -43.64 -4.44 23.28
C SER A 8 -42.58 -4.77 24.33
N ALA A 9 -43.00 -4.65 25.58
CA ALA A 9 -42.23 -4.88 26.79
C ALA A 9 -42.57 -6.25 27.38
N GLY A 10 -41.60 -6.88 28.04
CA GLY A 10 -41.76 -8.08 28.85
C GLY A 10 -40.50 -8.94 28.76
N ALA A 11 -39.93 -9.51 29.82
CA ALA A 11 -40.27 -9.53 31.23
C ALA A 11 -38.97 -9.86 31.99
N VAL A 12 -38.87 -9.39 33.23
CA VAL A 12 -37.81 -9.77 34.17
C VAL A 12 -38.04 -11.20 34.67
N THR A 13 -37.03 -12.05 34.59
CA THR A 13 -36.91 -13.25 35.44
C THR A 13 -35.44 -13.41 35.82
N GLY A 14 -35.15 -13.30 37.11
CA GLY A 14 -33.83 -13.58 37.67
C GLY A 14 -33.67 -15.07 37.95
N ALA A 15 -32.44 -15.56 37.80
CA ALA A 15 -31.96 -16.75 38.48
C ALA A 15 -30.44 -16.63 38.71
N THR A 16 -30.08 -16.69 39.97
CA THR A 16 -28.74 -16.67 40.58
C THR A 16 -27.92 -17.91 40.19
N GLY A 17 -26.61 -17.75 39.99
CA GLY A 17 -25.68 -18.88 39.90
C GLY A 17 -24.25 -18.43 39.63
N ALA A 18 -23.44 -18.37 40.69
CA ALA A 18 -22.01 -18.04 40.63
C ALA A 18 -21.19 -19.17 39.98
N SER A 19 -20.22 -18.80 39.14
CA SER A 19 -18.96 -19.53 39.05
C SER A 19 -17.84 -18.58 38.68
N GLU A 20 -16.92 -18.49 39.62
CA GLU A 20 -15.68 -17.76 39.60
C GLU A 20 -14.74 -18.37 38.55
N GLY A 21 -14.07 -17.50 37.81
CA GLY A 21 -13.08 -17.88 36.81
C GLY A 21 -12.47 -16.65 36.13
N SER A 22 -12.25 -15.57 36.87
CA SER A 22 -11.45 -14.42 36.43
C SER A 22 -10.00 -14.83 36.34
N GLY A 23 -9.62 -15.50 35.25
CA GLY A 23 -8.25 -15.42 34.74
C GLY A 23 -8.05 -14.08 34.03
N PRO A 24 -6.87 -13.43 34.12
CA PRO A 24 -6.61 -12.23 33.33
C PRO A 24 -6.74 -12.59 31.84
N ILE A 25 -7.77 -12.05 31.19
CA ILE A 25 -7.88 -12.00 29.74
C ILE A 25 -6.68 -11.21 29.22
N ASN A 26 -5.65 -11.94 28.79
CA ASN A 26 -4.49 -11.35 28.16
C ASN A 26 -4.98 -10.63 26.88
N PRO A 27 -4.77 -9.31 26.70
CA PRO A 27 -5.29 -8.57 25.54
C PRO A 27 -4.55 -8.86 24.22
N ALA A 28 -3.72 -9.90 24.16
CA ALA A 28 -2.78 -10.15 23.06
C ALA A 28 -2.97 -11.50 22.34
N SER A 29 -4.17 -12.08 22.36
CA SER A 29 -4.47 -13.29 21.56
C SER A 29 -5.71 -13.05 20.73
N PRO A 30 -5.58 -12.61 19.45
CA PRO A 30 -6.73 -12.52 18.57
C PRO A 30 -7.33 -13.93 18.40
N PRO A 31 -8.66 -14.09 18.49
CA PRO A 31 -9.31 -15.36 18.18
C PRO A 31 -8.93 -15.78 16.75
N PRO A 32 -8.91 -17.09 16.42
CA PRO A 32 -8.56 -17.58 15.09
C PRO A 32 -9.43 -16.84 14.08
N SER A 33 -8.85 -15.79 13.50
CA SER A 33 -9.57 -14.84 12.68
C SER A 33 -9.89 -15.60 11.42
N ASP A 34 -11.17 -15.66 11.10
CA ASP A 34 -11.69 -16.45 9.99
C ASP A 34 -10.76 -16.31 8.77
N PRO A 35 -10.14 -17.39 8.27
CA PRO A 35 -9.22 -17.31 7.14
C PRO A 35 -9.88 -16.65 5.91
N GLN A 36 -11.21 -16.70 5.79
CA GLN A 36 -11.94 -15.99 4.74
C GLN A 36 -11.96 -14.48 4.97
N LEU A 37 -12.13 -14.03 6.22
CA LEU A 37 -12.07 -12.61 6.57
C LEU A 37 -10.65 -12.05 6.38
N ILE A 38 -9.63 -12.82 6.77
CA ILE A 38 -8.23 -12.45 6.53
C ILE A 38 -7.98 -12.33 5.01
N ALA A 39 -8.42 -13.31 4.21
CA ALA A 39 -8.27 -13.29 2.76
C ALA A 39 -9.00 -12.10 2.13
N LEU A 40 -10.19 -11.75 2.61
CA LEU A 40 -10.96 -10.60 2.15
C LEU A 40 -10.24 -9.28 2.44
N ILE A 41 -9.72 -9.11 3.66
CA ILE A 41 -9.02 -7.89 4.07
C ILE A 41 -7.68 -7.76 3.34
N VAL A 42 -6.92 -8.85 3.20
CA VAL A 42 -5.64 -8.86 2.46
C VAL A 42 -5.88 -8.60 0.98
N GLY A 43 -6.93 -9.19 0.39
CA GLY A 43 -7.35 -8.94 -0.99
C GLY A 43 -7.70 -7.47 -1.21
N ALA A 44 -8.59 -6.91 -0.38
CA ALA A 44 -8.96 -5.50 -0.44
C ALA A 44 -7.75 -4.56 -0.26
N ALA A 45 -6.79 -4.92 0.60
CA ALA A 45 -5.55 -4.15 0.76
C ALA A 45 -4.59 -4.29 -0.45
N GLN A 46 -4.62 -5.41 -1.17
CA GLN A 46 -3.89 -5.59 -2.43
C GLN A 46 -4.54 -4.79 -3.56
N ASP A 47 -5.87 -4.81 -3.65
CA ASP A 47 -6.62 -3.99 -4.61
C ASP A 47 -6.42 -2.51 -4.33
N PHE A 48 -6.52 -2.06 -3.08
CA PHE A 48 -6.22 -0.66 -2.72
C PHE A 48 -4.79 -0.25 -3.09
N ARG A 49 -3.80 -1.13 -2.86
CA ARG A 49 -2.42 -0.86 -3.30
C ARG A 49 -2.31 -0.74 -4.81
N ARG A 50 -3.02 -1.61 -5.55
CA ARG A 50 -3.04 -1.61 -7.01
C ARG A 50 -3.72 -0.37 -7.57
N ASP A 51 -4.85 0.01 -7.01
CA ASP A 51 -5.66 1.17 -7.43
C ASP A 51 -4.94 2.48 -7.12
N CYS A 52 -4.37 2.62 -5.91
CA CYS A 52 -3.58 3.78 -5.54
C CYS A 52 -2.33 3.93 -6.42
N LEU A 53 -1.65 2.82 -6.76
CA LEU A 53 -0.50 2.87 -7.67
C LEU A 53 -0.94 3.26 -9.09
N ALA A 54 -2.06 2.73 -9.59
CA ALA A 54 -2.61 3.11 -10.88
C ALA A 54 -3.00 4.60 -10.94
N ASP A 55 -3.56 5.13 -9.84
CA ASP A 55 -3.90 6.54 -9.73
C ASP A 55 -2.66 7.44 -9.69
N VAL A 56 -1.57 6.99 -9.05
CA VAL A 56 -0.27 7.71 -9.10
C VAL A 56 0.32 7.67 -10.51
N ASP A 57 0.27 6.52 -11.17
CA ASP A 57 0.83 6.30 -12.50
C ASP A 57 0.13 7.12 -13.59
N THR A 58 -1.16 7.44 -13.43
CA THR A 58 -1.90 8.26 -14.40
C THR A 58 -1.68 9.77 -14.22
N LYS A 59 -1.04 10.23 -13.14
CA LYS A 59 -0.77 11.67 -12.94
C LYS A 59 0.20 12.18 -14.02
N PRO A 60 -0.11 13.31 -14.69
CA PRO A 60 0.71 13.81 -15.80
C PRO A 60 2.15 14.17 -15.40
N ALA A 61 2.37 14.57 -14.14
CA ALA A 61 3.70 14.84 -13.59
C ALA A 61 4.56 13.56 -13.52
N TYR A 62 3.97 12.46 -13.02
CA TYR A 62 4.65 11.16 -12.94
C TYR A 62 4.98 10.62 -14.34
N GLN A 63 4.05 10.70 -15.28
CA GLN A 63 4.27 10.27 -16.67
C GLN A 63 5.36 11.08 -17.38
N ASN A 64 5.39 12.41 -17.18
CA ASN A 64 6.46 13.26 -17.71
C ASN A 64 7.83 12.87 -17.13
N LEU A 65 7.87 12.55 -15.85
CA LEU A 65 9.08 12.13 -15.18
C LEU A 65 9.56 10.78 -15.70
N ARG A 66 8.64 9.80 -15.78
CA ARG A 66 8.91 8.48 -16.32
C ARG A 66 9.51 8.57 -17.71
N GLN A 67 8.91 9.39 -18.58
CA GLN A 67 9.44 9.66 -19.91
C GLN A 67 10.84 10.28 -19.87
N LYS A 68 11.11 11.23 -18.97
CA LYS A 68 12.44 11.84 -18.82
C LYS A 68 13.50 10.84 -18.35
N VAL A 69 13.14 9.95 -17.41
CA VAL A 69 14.03 8.88 -16.94
C VAL A 69 14.32 7.90 -18.07
N ASP A 70 13.30 7.45 -18.81
CA ASP A 70 13.46 6.51 -19.92
C ASP A 70 14.31 7.12 -21.04
N ASN A 71 14.05 8.38 -21.41
CA ASN A 71 14.85 9.11 -22.40
C ASN A 71 16.31 9.32 -21.95
N PHE A 72 16.52 9.61 -20.66
CA PHE A 72 17.86 9.76 -20.09
C PHE A 72 18.63 8.45 -20.14
N VAL A 73 18.01 7.33 -19.72
CA VAL A 73 18.63 6.00 -19.75
C VAL A 73 18.98 5.61 -21.18
N SER A 74 18.06 5.79 -22.13
CA SER A 74 18.31 5.50 -23.55
C SER A 74 19.48 6.32 -24.10
N THR A 75 19.44 7.65 -23.92
CA THR A 75 20.50 8.55 -24.44
C THR A 75 21.85 8.28 -23.78
N HIS A 76 21.85 7.92 -22.49
CA HIS A 76 23.08 7.60 -21.77
C HIS A 76 23.67 6.27 -22.26
N LEU A 77 22.84 5.25 -22.47
CA LEU A 77 23.28 3.96 -23.00
C LEU A 77 23.72 4.03 -24.46
N ASP A 78 23.10 4.88 -25.29
CA ASP A 78 23.49 5.07 -26.70
C ASP A 78 24.90 5.66 -26.85
N LYS A 79 25.33 6.46 -25.88
CA LYS A 79 26.68 7.06 -25.85
C LYS A 79 27.71 6.16 -25.19
N GLN A 80 27.29 5.04 -24.60
CA GLN A 80 28.21 4.10 -23.94
C GLN A 80 28.80 3.16 -24.96
N GLU A 81 30.13 3.09 -24.98
CA GLU A 81 30.86 2.09 -25.74
C GLU A 81 30.80 0.75 -25.00
N TRP A 82 30.20 -0.25 -25.64
CA TRP A 82 30.05 -1.57 -25.04
C TRP A 82 31.35 -2.36 -25.15
N ILE A 83 32.00 -2.58 -24.01
CA ILE A 83 33.22 -3.40 -23.94
C ILE A 83 32.86 -4.79 -23.42
N PRO A 84 33.36 -5.90 -24.04
CA PRO A 84 33.05 -7.27 -23.61
C PRO A 84 33.44 -7.60 -22.15
N THR A 85 34.38 -6.84 -21.58
CA THR A 85 34.83 -6.99 -20.19
C THR A 85 34.04 -6.14 -19.20
N MET A 86 33.03 -5.40 -19.65
CA MET A 86 32.27 -4.47 -18.82
C MET A 86 31.42 -5.18 -17.77
N ILE A 87 31.56 -4.76 -16.51
CA ILE A 87 30.81 -5.33 -15.38
C ILE A 87 29.42 -4.67 -15.31
N LYS A 88 28.36 -5.45 -15.58
CA LYS A 88 26.96 -4.99 -15.57
C LYS A 88 26.55 -4.27 -14.28
N ASN A 89 27.03 -4.72 -13.12
CA ASN A 89 26.71 -4.09 -11.83
C ASN A 89 27.29 -2.69 -11.69
N GLN A 90 28.49 -2.44 -12.23
CA GLN A 90 29.09 -1.10 -12.21
C GLN A 90 28.32 -0.14 -13.12
N LEU A 91 27.92 -0.59 -14.31
CA LEU A 91 27.08 0.20 -15.22
C LEU A 91 25.74 0.56 -14.56
N ARG A 92 25.08 -0.43 -13.94
CA ARG A 92 23.81 -0.21 -13.23
C ARG A 92 23.96 0.81 -12.11
N ASN A 93 25.04 0.71 -11.34
CA ASN A 93 25.30 1.64 -10.24
C ASN A 93 25.65 3.05 -10.76
N GLY A 94 26.43 3.15 -11.84
CA GLY A 94 26.74 4.41 -12.51
C GLY A 94 25.50 5.10 -13.07
N LEU A 95 24.59 4.35 -13.70
CA LEU A 95 23.30 4.85 -14.18
C LEU A 95 22.44 5.37 -13.02
N ARG A 96 22.32 4.60 -11.93
CA ARG A 96 21.60 5.03 -10.73
C ARG A 96 22.16 6.36 -10.23
N GLN A 97 23.48 6.44 -9.99
CA GLN A 97 24.13 7.66 -9.53
C GLN A 97 24.00 8.84 -10.49
N SER A 98 23.85 8.59 -11.79
CA SER A 98 23.65 9.65 -12.78
C SER A 98 22.21 10.17 -12.75
N VAL A 99 21.21 9.29 -12.58
CA VAL A 99 19.80 9.69 -12.40
C VAL A 99 19.62 10.49 -11.11
N LEU A 100 20.22 10.06 -9.99
CA LEU A 100 20.15 10.78 -8.70
C LEU A 100 20.73 12.20 -8.80
N ARG A 101 21.74 12.40 -9.66
CA ARG A 101 22.38 13.71 -9.88
C ARG A 101 21.61 14.63 -10.83
N THR A 102 20.59 14.12 -11.52
CA THR A 102 19.75 14.95 -12.40
C THR A 102 18.64 15.64 -11.60
N PRO A 103 18.17 16.84 -12.02
CA PRO A 103 17.05 17.55 -11.38
C PRO A 103 15.70 16.81 -11.45
N ILE A 104 15.67 15.59 -11.99
CA ILE A 104 14.55 14.67 -11.99
C ILE A 104 14.13 14.33 -10.55
N GLU A 105 15.08 14.17 -9.61
CA GLU A 105 14.76 13.87 -8.21
C GLU A 105 14.13 15.05 -7.45
N ASN A 106 14.56 16.28 -7.72
CA ASN A 106 14.00 17.46 -7.04
C ASN A 106 12.52 17.69 -7.39
N LYS A 107 12.07 17.23 -8.56
CA LYS A 107 10.66 17.30 -8.96
C LYS A 107 9.77 16.25 -8.28
N LEU A 108 10.31 15.08 -7.92
CA LEU A 108 9.57 14.03 -7.21
C LEU A 108 9.09 14.50 -5.83
N CYS A 109 9.96 15.15 -5.04
CA CYS A 109 9.56 15.66 -3.73
C CYS A 109 8.59 16.84 -3.81
N GLN A 110 8.58 17.59 -4.92
CA GLN A 110 7.81 18.82 -5.04
C GLN A 110 6.45 18.64 -5.73
N ASP A 111 6.31 17.62 -6.61
CA ASP A 111 5.05 17.32 -7.30
C ASP A 111 4.21 16.25 -6.55
N ILE A 112 4.78 15.54 -5.58
CA ILE A 112 4.09 14.53 -4.74
C ILE A 112 3.63 15.12 -3.39
N TYR A 113 4.25 16.20 -2.90
CA TYR A 113 3.87 16.91 -1.67
C TYR A 113 3.05 18.16 -2.00
#